data_AF-A0A0C9VNM9-F1
#
_entry.id   AF-A0A0C9VNM9-F1
#
_cell.length_a   1.000
_cell.length_b   1.000
_cell.length_c   1.000
_cell.angle_alpha   90.00
_cell.angle_beta   90.00
_cell.angle_gamma   90.00
#
_symmetry.space_group_name_H-M   'P 1'
#
loop_
_entity.id
_entity.type
_entity.pdbx_description
1 polymer ?
#
loop_
_entity_poly.entity_id
_entity_poly.type
_entity_poly.pdbx_seq_one_letter_code
_entity_poly.pdbx_strand_id
1 'polypeptide(L)'
;MLADLVWVVPEGTLSHEEATTLGCGFWTAVQALFHPTRLGLTEPPAKVKGKKWLQSDYLQLIRLLAAAGYKVATVSSPCNFELAKSLGATVVFDYNSPGVLDQILTAGSSAHSTPKGKVITILGSKDEAVAYNPNVMIQPTLIYCSLGREFSFREVFPVSKEDRD
;
A
#
# COMPACT_ATOMS: atom_id res chain seq x y z
N MET A 1 6.54 11.92 -25.16
CA MET A 1 6.31 10.59 -24.54
C MET A 1 5.98 10.76 -23.05
N LEU A 2 4.94 11.55 -22.75
CA LEU A 2 4.39 11.79 -21.39
C LEU A 2 2.85 11.87 -21.40
N ALA A 3 2.23 12.01 -22.58
CA ALA A 3 0.79 12.13 -22.74
C ALA A 3 0.03 10.82 -22.42
N ASP A 4 0.70 9.67 -22.41
CA ASP A 4 0.07 8.38 -22.10
C ASP A 4 -0.07 8.12 -20.59
N LEU A 5 0.41 9.04 -19.75
CA LEU A 5 0.38 8.97 -18.27
C LEU A 5 -0.59 9.96 -17.64
N VAL A 6 -1.29 10.73 -18.49
CA VAL A 6 -2.40 11.54 -18.04
C VAL A 6 -3.68 10.74 -18.24
N TRP A 7 -4.57 10.85 -17.26
CA TRP A 7 -5.92 10.29 -17.35
C TRP A 7 -6.90 11.44 -17.42
N VAL A 8 -7.97 11.25 -18.18
CA VAL A 8 -9.04 12.24 -18.25
C VAL A 8 -9.90 12.08 -17.00
N VAL A 9 -10.07 13.18 -16.25
CA VAL A 9 -11.00 13.19 -15.11
C VAL A 9 -12.42 13.07 -15.65
N PRO A 10 -13.17 12.01 -15.30
CA PRO A 10 -14.53 11.87 -15.78
C PRO A 10 -15.42 13.00 -15.27
N GLU A 11 -16.25 13.54 -16.15
CA GLU A 11 -17.11 14.69 -15.84
C GLU A 11 -18.03 14.39 -14.64
N GLY A 12 -18.11 15.33 -13.71
CA GLY A 12 -18.96 15.22 -12.51
C GLY A 12 -18.50 14.19 -11.47
N THR A 13 -17.29 13.61 -11.59
CA THR A 13 -16.80 12.62 -10.61
C THR A 13 -15.91 13.21 -9.53
N LEU A 14 -14.93 14.04 -9.90
CA LEU A 14 -13.92 14.59 -9.00
C LEU A 14 -13.63 16.05 -9.36
N SER A 15 -13.29 16.86 -8.36
CA SER A 15 -12.70 18.18 -8.60
C SER A 15 -11.26 18.04 -9.14
N HIS A 16 -10.70 19.14 -9.66
CA HIS A 16 -9.31 19.15 -10.09
C HIS A 16 -8.36 18.91 -8.91
N GLU A 17 -8.64 19.50 -7.76
CA GLU A 17 -7.89 19.31 -6.53
C GLU A 17 -7.89 17.83 -6.11
N GLU A 18 -9.06 17.17 -6.12
CA GLU A 18 -9.16 15.75 -5.81
C GLU A 18 -8.41 14.87 -6.82
N ALA A 19 -8.55 15.17 -8.11
CA ALA A 19 -7.87 14.43 -9.18
C ALA A 19 -6.34 14.52 -9.06
N THR A 20 -5.79 15.67 -8.66
CA THR A 20 -4.34 15.83 -8.48
C THR A 20 -3.77 14.94 -7.37
N THR A 21 -4.59 14.49 -6.41
CA THR A 21 -4.18 13.55 -5.36
C THR A 21 -3.98 12.12 -5.88
N LEU A 22 -4.53 11.79 -7.05
CA LEU A 22 -4.44 10.46 -7.68
C LEU A 22 -3.25 10.36 -8.65
N GLY A 23 -2.10 10.86 -8.21
CA GLY A 23 -0.85 10.89 -8.96
C GLY A 23 0.04 9.65 -8.76
N CYS A 24 1.36 9.86 -8.79
CA CYS A 24 2.37 8.81 -8.74
C CYS A 24 2.19 7.83 -7.55
N GLY A 25 1.93 8.35 -6.35
CA GLY A 25 1.77 7.53 -5.14
C GLY A 25 0.58 6.57 -5.23
N PHE A 26 -0.58 7.11 -5.65
CA PHE A 26 -1.80 6.33 -5.84
C PHE A 26 -1.60 5.18 -6.84
N TRP A 27 -1.04 5.49 -8.02
CA TRP A 27 -0.86 4.48 -9.05
C TRP A 27 0.27 3.49 -8.74
N THR A 28 1.30 3.88 -8.00
CA THR A 28 2.32 2.95 -7.48
C THR A 28 1.70 1.94 -6.52
N ALA A 29 0.82 2.41 -5.65
CA ALA A 29 0.05 1.57 -4.73
C ALA A 29 -0.89 0.60 -5.48
N VAL A 30 -1.63 1.07 -6.48
CA VAL A 30 -2.46 0.23 -7.37
C VAL A 30 -1.63 -0.84 -8.06
N GLN A 31 -0.47 -0.48 -8.63
CA GLN A 31 0.45 -1.43 -9.25
C GLN A 31 0.95 -2.48 -8.24
N ALA A 32 1.33 -2.08 -7.03
CA ALA A 32 1.82 -2.98 -6.00
C ALA A 32 0.78 -4.05 -5.63
N LEU A 33 -0.50 -3.66 -5.50
CA LEU A 33 -1.58 -4.54 -5.11
C LEU A 33 -2.06 -5.44 -6.25
N PHE A 34 -2.34 -4.88 -7.42
CA PHE A 34 -3.15 -5.57 -8.43
C PHE A 34 -2.36 -6.08 -9.62
N HIS A 35 -1.18 -5.54 -9.90
CA HIS A 35 -0.40 -5.98 -11.05
C HIS A 35 -0.03 -7.47 -10.93
N PRO A 36 -0.20 -8.31 -11.98
CA PRO A 36 0.02 -9.75 -11.90
C PRO A 36 1.44 -10.17 -11.47
N THR A 37 2.44 -9.33 -11.79
CA THR A 37 3.84 -9.59 -11.38
C THR A 37 4.17 -9.07 -9.97
N ARG A 38 3.22 -8.41 -9.29
CA ARG A 38 3.33 -7.94 -7.91
C ARG A 38 2.51 -8.84 -6.98
N LEU A 39 1.56 -8.31 -6.21
CA LEU A 39 0.71 -9.13 -5.34
C LEU A 39 -0.43 -9.83 -6.11
N GLY A 40 -0.85 -9.30 -7.27
CA GLY A 40 -1.87 -9.91 -8.11
C GLY A 40 -3.21 -10.11 -7.41
N LEU A 41 -3.59 -9.17 -6.53
CA LEU A 41 -4.83 -9.23 -5.78
C LEU A 41 -6.04 -9.05 -6.70
N THR A 42 -7.20 -9.53 -6.24
CA THR A 42 -8.48 -9.20 -6.89
C THR A 42 -8.73 -7.70 -6.83
N GLU A 43 -8.91 -7.05 -7.99
CA GLU A 43 -9.16 -5.61 -8.12
C GLU A 43 -10.65 -5.30 -8.34
N PRO A 44 -11.16 -4.14 -7.91
CA PRO A 44 -12.52 -3.69 -8.24
C PRO A 44 -12.73 -3.59 -9.77
N PRO A 45 -13.95 -3.85 -10.28
CA PRO A 45 -15.19 -4.12 -9.54
C PRO A 45 -15.33 -5.57 -9.07
N ALA A 46 -14.37 -6.45 -9.36
CA ALA A 46 -14.41 -7.83 -8.89
C ALA A 46 -14.26 -7.88 -7.37
N LYS A 47 -14.92 -8.85 -6.75
CA LYS A 47 -14.89 -9.06 -5.30
C LYS A 47 -14.12 -10.32 -4.94
N VAL A 48 -13.31 -10.22 -3.90
CA VAL A 48 -12.59 -11.35 -3.33
C VAL A 48 -13.58 -12.40 -2.81
N LYS A 49 -13.27 -13.68 -3.03
CA LYS A 49 -14.03 -14.80 -2.47
C LYS A 49 -13.58 -15.09 -1.05
N GLY A 50 -14.54 -15.26 -0.14
CA GLY A 50 -14.29 -15.57 1.27
C GLY A 50 -13.76 -14.38 2.08
N LYS A 51 -13.42 -14.64 3.35
CA LYS A 51 -12.91 -13.62 4.26
C LYS A 51 -11.39 -13.53 4.14
N LYS A 52 -10.89 -12.58 3.35
CA LYS A 52 -9.46 -12.28 3.23
C LYS A 52 -9.11 -10.99 3.95
N TRP A 53 -8.06 -11.03 4.77
CA TRP A 53 -7.55 -9.88 5.50
C TRP A 53 -6.36 -9.27 4.78
N LEU A 54 -6.29 -7.94 4.77
CA LEU A 54 -5.14 -7.17 4.32
C LEU A 54 -4.90 -6.02 5.29
N GLN A 55 -3.66 -5.57 5.39
CA GLN A 55 -3.32 -4.38 6.15
C GLN A 55 -2.88 -3.27 5.19
N SER A 56 -3.38 -2.05 5.40
CA SER A 56 -2.93 -0.86 4.67
C SER A 56 -3.15 0.39 5.54
N ASP A 57 -2.16 1.27 5.56
CA ASP A 57 -2.19 2.60 6.19
C ASP A 57 -2.51 3.72 5.19
N TYR A 58 -2.49 3.42 3.89
CA TYR A 58 -2.74 4.40 2.85
C TYR A 58 -4.24 4.54 2.56
N LEU A 59 -4.80 5.71 2.89
CA LEU A 59 -6.24 5.99 2.92
C LEU A 59 -6.98 5.64 1.62
N GLN A 60 -6.39 5.94 0.46
CA GLN A 60 -7.00 5.66 -0.84
C GLN A 60 -7.08 4.14 -1.12
N LEU A 61 -6.10 3.37 -0.65
CA LEU A 61 -6.12 1.92 -0.80
C LEU A 61 -7.13 1.24 0.13
N ILE A 62 -7.35 1.77 1.33
CA ILE A 62 -8.38 1.26 2.24
C ILE A 62 -9.73 1.21 1.50
N ARG A 63 -10.08 2.28 0.77
CA ARG A 63 -11.29 2.34 -0.05
C ARG A 63 -11.33 1.28 -1.14
N LEU A 64 -10.24 1.13 -1.90
CA LEU A 64 -10.16 0.16 -3.00
C LEU A 64 -10.25 -1.29 -2.49
N LEU A 65 -9.56 -1.61 -1.41
CA LEU A 65 -9.58 -2.92 -0.79
C LEU A 65 -10.96 -3.24 -0.19
N ALA A 66 -11.59 -2.27 0.48
CA ALA A 66 -12.95 -2.41 0.99
C ALA A 66 -13.96 -2.64 -0.17
N ALA A 67 -13.83 -1.89 -1.28
CA ALA A 67 -14.67 -2.06 -2.46
C ALA A 67 -14.51 -3.45 -3.11
N ALA A 68 -13.29 -3.99 -3.13
CA ALA A 68 -13.01 -5.36 -3.56
C ALA A 68 -13.40 -6.44 -2.52
N GLY A 69 -13.95 -6.06 -1.37
CA GLY A 69 -14.48 -6.99 -0.35
C GLY A 69 -13.46 -7.54 0.64
N TYR A 70 -12.25 -6.99 0.70
CA TYR A 70 -11.26 -7.37 1.71
C TYR A 70 -11.65 -6.85 3.10
N LYS A 71 -11.21 -7.56 4.14
CA LYS A 71 -11.20 -7.04 5.51
C LYS A 71 -9.90 -6.28 5.71
N VAL A 72 -10.01 -4.97 5.97
CA VAL A 72 -8.85 -4.09 6.03
C VAL A 72 -8.51 -3.79 7.49
N ALA A 73 -7.30 -4.16 7.90
CA ALA A 73 -6.68 -3.66 9.11
C ALA A 73 -5.83 -2.43 8.79
N THR A 74 -5.79 -1.46 9.68
CA THR A 74 -4.94 -0.28 9.51
C THR A 74 -4.37 0.18 10.84
N VAL A 75 -3.28 0.94 10.77
CA VAL A 75 -2.65 1.56 11.92
C VAL A 75 -2.72 3.07 11.74
N SER A 76 -3.12 3.80 12.79
CA SER A 76 -3.22 5.25 12.72
C SER A 76 -3.15 5.85 14.12
N SER A 77 -3.10 7.17 14.22
CA SER A 77 -3.28 7.86 15.49
C SER A 77 -4.77 7.87 15.88
N PRO A 78 -5.12 7.90 17.18
CA PRO A 78 -6.52 7.84 17.62
C PRO A 78 -7.44 8.90 17.00
N CYS A 79 -6.92 10.10 16.72
CA CYS A 79 -7.69 11.18 16.09
C CYS A 79 -8.17 10.85 14.66
N ASN A 80 -7.55 9.88 13.99
CA ASN A 80 -7.86 9.48 12.62
C ASN A 80 -8.67 8.18 12.53
N PHE A 81 -9.06 7.58 13.67
CA PHE A 81 -9.75 6.29 13.69
C PHE A 81 -11.09 6.34 12.96
N GLU A 82 -11.88 7.38 13.21
CA GLU A 82 -13.18 7.54 12.56
C GLU A 82 -13.04 7.80 11.07
N LEU A 83 -12.02 8.56 10.66
CA LEU A 83 -11.69 8.71 9.24
C LEU A 83 -11.37 7.35 8.62
N ALA A 84 -10.44 6.58 9.18
CA ALA A 84 -10.06 5.28 8.63
C ALA A 84 -11.24 4.29 8.51
N LYS A 85 -12.11 4.24 9.52
CA LYS A 85 -13.34 3.42 9.47
C LYS A 85 -14.31 3.90 8.39
N SER A 86 -14.50 5.22 8.25
CA SER A 86 -15.37 5.79 7.21
C SER A 86 -14.89 5.45 5.78
N LEU A 87 -13.59 5.20 5.62
CA LEU A 87 -12.98 4.77 4.36
C LEU A 87 -13.12 3.27 4.09
N GLY A 88 -13.59 2.48 5.07
CA GLY A 88 -13.78 1.04 4.94
C GLY A 88 -12.82 0.17 5.75
N ALA A 89 -12.01 0.75 6.65
CA ALA A 89 -11.21 -0.05 7.58
C ALA A 89 -12.12 -0.90 8.48
N THR A 90 -11.83 -2.20 8.55
CA THR A 90 -12.52 -3.15 9.44
C THR A 90 -12.04 -3.01 10.88
N VAL A 91 -10.75 -2.76 11.07
CA VAL A 91 -10.14 -2.51 12.38
C VAL A 91 -9.03 -1.47 12.23
N VAL A 92 -8.90 -0.61 13.23
CA VAL A 92 -7.87 0.43 13.31
C VAL A 92 -7.13 0.25 14.63
N PHE A 93 -5.81 0.21 14.57
CA PHE A 93 -4.94 0.11 15.75
C PHE A 93 -4.14 1.39 15.97
N ASP A 94 -3.84 1.71 17.21
CA ASP A 94 -2.94 2.82 17.55
C ASP A 94 -1.49 2.33 17.41
N TYR A 95 -0.72 2.96 16.52
CA TYR A 95 0.69 2.61 16.34
C TYR A 95 1.54 2.92 17.57
N ASN A 96 1.08 3.78 18.50
CA ASN A 96 1.74 4.05 19.77
C ASN A 96 1.39 3.05 20.87
N SER A 97 0.49 2.10 20.60
CA SER A 97 0.11 1.10 21.61
C SER A 97 1.28 0.14 21.85
N PRO A 98 1.70 -0.08 23.11
CA PRO A 98 2.85 -0.93 23.45
C PRO A 98 2.67 -2.42 23.10
N GLY A 99 1.51 -2.83 22.56
CA GLY A 99 1.23 -4.18 22.06
C GLY A 99 0.58 -4.19 20.68
N VAL A 100 0.79 -3.15 19.86
CA VAL A 100 0.14 -3.04 18.53
C VAL A 100 0.44 -4.25 17.63
N LEU A 101 1.65 -4.79 17.70
CA LEU A 101 2.04 -5.96 16.91
C LEU A 101 1.22 -7.20 17.28
N ASP A 102 1.05 -7.47 18.58
CA ASP A 102 0.26 -8.61 19.06
C ASP A 102 -1.23 -8.45 18.68
N GLN A 103 -1.74 -7.23 18.72
CA GLN A 103 -3.11 -6.92 18.30
C GLN A 103 -3.30 -7.19 16.79
N ILE A 104 -2.36 -6.73 15.96
CA ILE A 104 -2.36 -6.97 14.51
C ILE A 104 -2.28 -8.47 14.22
N LEU A 105 -1.36 -9.19 14.86
CA LEU A 105 -1.20 -10.63 14.69
C LEU A 105 -2.47 -11.38 15.08
N THR A 106 -3.08 -11.02 16.22
CA THR A 106 -4.35 -11.63 16.68
C THR A 106 -5.49 -11.39 15.69
N ALA A 107 -5.65 -10.16 15.19
CA ALA A 107 -6.67 -9.85 14.19
C ALA A 107 -6.40 -10.54 12.85
N GLY A 108 -5.12 -10.69 12.50
CA GLY A 108 -4.65 -11.39 11.31
C GLY A 108 -4.63 -12.91 11.42
N SER A 109 -4.87 -13.51 12.59
CA SER A 109 -4.60 -14.94 12.90
C SER A 109 -5.46 -15.99 12.16
N SER A 110 -6.33 -15.61 11.23
CA SER A 110 -6.79 -16.54 10.17
C SER A 110 -5.78 -16.70 9.02
N ALA A 111 -4.77 -15.83 8.96
CA ALA A 111 -3.60 -15.87 8.08
C ALA A 111 -2.38 -16.19 8.95
N HIS A 112 -2.31 -17.44 9.41
CA HIS A 112 -1.08 -18.01 9.95
C HIS A 112 0.06 -17.76 8.97
N SER A 113 1.18 -17.27 9.51
CA SER A 113 2.47 -17.08 8.86
C SER A 113 2.71 -18.10 7.74
N THR A 114 2.41 -17.75 6.50
CA THR A 114 2.89 -18.54 5.39
C THR A 114 4.40 -18.40 5.41
N PRO A 115 5.16 -19.52 5.51
CA PRO A 115 6.62 -19.47 5.54
C PRO A 115 7.17 -18.76 4.31
N LYS A 116 6.42 -18.76 3.19
CA LYS A 116 6.75 -18.12 1.92
C LYS A 116 5.80 -16.96 1.63
N GLY A 117 6.33 -15.86 1.09
CA GLY A 117 5.52 -14.68 0.78
C GLY A 117 6.21 -13.72 -0.16
N LYS A 118 5.51 -12.65 -0.53
CA LYS A 118 6.05 -11.54 -1.31
C LYS A 118 5.79 -10.24 -0.57
N VAL A 119 6.82 -9.41 -0.42
CA VAL A 119 6.72 -8.05 0.10
C VAL A 119 7.08 -7.10 -1.02
N ILE A 120 6.19 -6.15 -1.30
CA ILE A 120 6.42 -5.12 -2.30
C ILE A 120 6.87 -3.85 -1.59
N THR A 121 8.03 -3.33 -1.95
CA THR A 121 8.59 -2.11 -1.32
C THR A 121 8.75 -1.00 -2.35
N ILE A 122 8.57 0.25 -1.91
CA ILE A 122 8.92 1.41 -2.75
C ILE A 122 10.40 1.75 -2.56
N LEU A 123 10.89 1.66 -1.34
CA LEU A 123 12.30 1.89 -1.02
C LEU A 123 13.06 0.55 -0.90
N GLY A 124 14.38 0.62 -1.05
CA GLY A 124 15.24 -0.53 -0.78
C GLY A 124 15.03 -1.03 0.65
N SER A 125 14.95 -2.35 0.81
CA SER A 125 14.96 -2.97 2.14
C SER A 125 16.36 -2.93 2.71
N LYS A 126 16.48 -2.72 4.03
CA LYS A 126 17.73 -2.97 4.75
C LYS A 126 18.08 -4.46 4.68
N ASP A 127 19.37 -4.80 4.66
CA ASP A 127 19.84 -6.19 4.61
C ASP A 127 19.29 -7.05 5.75
N GLU A 128 19.11 -6.44 6.93
CA GLU A 128 18.51 -7.08 8.12
C GLU A 128 17.08 -7.60 7.87
N ALA A 129 16.30 -6.91 7.04
CA ALA A 129 14.93 -7.33 6.73
C ALA A 129 14.91 -8.59 5.84
N VAL A 130 15.91 -8.76 4.97
CA VAL A 130 16.07 -9.95 4.13
C VAL A 130 16.51 -11.14 4.98
N ALA A 131 17.40 -10.90 5.96
CA ALA A 131 17.89 -11.93 6.87
C ALA A 131 16.80 -12.48 7.81
N TYR A 132 15.79 -11.67 8.15
CA TYR A 132 14.71 -12.07 9.07
C TYR A 132 13.88 -13.25 8.56
N ASN A 133 13.56 -13.28 7.26
CA ASN A 133 12.86 -14.41 6.66
C ASN A 133 13.29 -14.63 5.20
N PRO A 134 14.23 -15.56 4.92
CA PRO A 134 14.75 -15.79 3.58
C PRO A 134 13.73 -16.37 2.59
N ASN A 135 12.59 -16.83 3.07
CA ASN A 135 11.51 -17.37 2.24
C ASN A 135 10.54 -16.28 1.75
N VAL A 136 10.74 -15.03 2.17
CA VAL A 136 9.96 -13.87 1.70
C VAL A 136 10.72 -13.17 0.59
N MET A 137 10.13 -13.11 -0.59
CA MET A 137 10.68 -12.34 -1.71
C MET A 137 10.36 -10.86 -1.53
N ILE A 138 11.39 -10.03 -1.36
CA ILE A 138 11.26 -8.57 -1.37
C ILE A 138 11.44 -8.09 -2.81
N GLN A 139 10.46 -7.35 -3.32
CA GLN A 139 10.45 -6.87 -4.70
C GLN A 139 10.17 -5.36 -4.72
N PRO A 140 11.07 -4.54 -5.30
CA PRO A 140 10.84 -3.11 -5.42
C PRO A 140 9.76 -2.79 -6.47
N THR A 141 9.00 -1.73 -6.26
CA THR A 141 8.08 -1.18 -7.23
C THR A 141 8.00 0.34 -7.14
N LEU A 142 7.97 0.97 -8.31
CA LEU A 142 7.65 2.37 -8.48
C LEU A 142 7.01 2.49 -9.86
N ILE A 143 5.90 3.22 -10.00
CA ILE A 143 5.25 3.32 -11.31
C ILE A 143 6.12 3.99 -12.38
N TYR A 144 7.20 4.68 -11.97
CA TYR A 144 8.25 5.14 -12.89
C TYR A 144 8.85 4.03 -13.74
N CYS A 145 8.92 2.79 -13.24
CA CYS A 145 9.41 1.63 -14.00
C CYS A 145 8.49 1.27 -15.17
N SER A 146 7.23 1.73 -15.17
CA SER A 146 6.29 1.57 -16.29
C SER A 146 6.53 2.59 -17.41
N LEU A 147 7.41 3.60 -17.23
CA LEU A 147 7.66 4.70 -18.17
C LEU A 147 8.71 4.37 -19.25
N GLY A 148 9.04 3.09 -19.43
CA GLY A 148 10.02 2.65 -20.43
C GLY A 148 11.46 3.09 -20.15
N ARG A 149 11.74 3.68 -18.98
CA ARG A 149 13.08 3.98 -18.49
C ARG A 149 13.28 3.29 -17.14
N GLU A 150 14.36 2.54 -17.00
CA GLU A 150 14.72 1.91 -15.75
C GLU A 150 15.04 2.98 -14.70
N PHE A 151 14.23 3.06 -13.64
CA PHE A 151 14.57 3.83 -12.46
C PHE A 151 15.53 2.99 -11.60
N SER A 152 16.76 3.46 -11.43
CA SER A 152 17.80 2.79 -10.65
C SER A 152 17.89 3.40 -9.26
N PHE A 153 17.59 2.61 -8.23
CA PHE A 153 17.75 3.00 -6.81
C PHE A 153 19.21 3.13 -6.35
N ARG A 154 20.19 3.17 -7.26
CA ARG A 154 21.63 3.09 -6.94
C ARG A 154 22.20 4.34 -6.28
N GLU A 155 21.48 5.46 -6.25
CA GLU A 155 21.89 6.65 -5.52
C GLU A 155 21.07 6.76 -4.23
N VAL A 156 21.73 6.47 -3.11
CA VAL A 156 21.24 6.91 -1.79
C VAL A 156 21.30 8.43 -1.82
N PHE A 157 20.15 9.09 -1.99
CA PHE A 157 20.09 10.54 -1.86
C PHE A 157 20.52 10.90 -0.43
N PRO A 158 21.63 11.63 -0.24
CA PRO A 158 22.06 12.02 1.09
C PRO A 158 20.97 12.89 1.71
N VAL A 159 20.66 12.65 2.98
CA VAL A 159 19.73 13.47 3.76
C VAL A 159 20.15 14.94 3.61
N SER A 160 19.26 15.79 3.09
CA SER A 160 19.53 17.22 2.97
C SER A 160 19.74 17.79 4.37
N LYS A 161 20.67 18.74 4.49
CA LYS A 161 20.95 19.39 5.78
C LYS A 161 19.76 20.24 6.23
N GLU A 162 18.96 20.68 5.27
CA GLU A 162 17.78 21.51 5.41
C GLU A 162 16.55 20.70 5.89
N ASP A 163 16.55 19.37 5.78
CA ASP A 163 15.48 18.48 6.26
C ASP A 163 15.60 18.12 7.76
N ARG A 164 16.53 18.74 8.49
CA ARG A 164 16.84 18.42 9.91
C ARG A 164 16.11 19.29 10.93
N ASP A 165 15.28 20.21 10.49
CA ASP A 165 14.56 21.16 11.35
C ASP A 165 13.12 20.73 11.64
#